data_AF-A0A7S0Q3L1-F1
#
_entry.id   AF-A0A7S0Q3L1-F1
#
_cell.length_a   1.000
_cell.length_b   1.000
_cell.length_c   1.000
_cell.angle_alpha   90.00
_cell.angle_beta   90.00
_cell.angle_gamma   90.00
#
_symmetry.space_group_name_H-M   'P 1'
#
loop_
_entity.id
_entity.type
_entity.pdbx_description
1 polymer ?
#
loop_
_entity_poly.entity_id
_entity_poly.type
_entity_poly.pdbx_seq_one_letter_code
_entity_poly.pdbx_strand_id
1 'polypeptide(L)'
;MHEIGHNLGLNHASDRADTNTPGVCSSSCEYGDQTGYMGYSYSSLNTPLMCFNAAKSWQLGWYSDRHLTYTANLAGTYTLVGIPTIGSASVDDKVLIKIEPGGPDGIFYLA
;
A
#
# COMPACT_ATOMS: atom_id res chain seq x y z
N MET A 1 3.70 6.69 -13.83
CA MET A 1 3.51 5.35 -13.20
C MET A 1 2.05 5.08 -12.86
N HIS A 2 1.28 6.06 -12.38
CA HIS A 2 -0.16 5.94 -12.07
C HIS A 2 -0.98 5.17 -13.14
N GLU A 3 -1.00 5.68 -14.38
CA GLU A 3 -1.76 5.05 -15.48
C GLU A 3 -1.30 3.62 -15.82
N ILE A 4 0.00 3.34 -15.66
CA ILE A 4 0.52 1.97 -15.84
C ILE A 4 -0.04 1.07 -14.73
N GLY A 5 -0.23 1.60 -13.50
CA GLY A 5 -0.87 0.88 -12.41
C GLY A 5 -2.29 0.44 -12.75
N HIS A 6 -3.07 1.24 -13.47
CA HIS A 6 -4.39 0.83 -13.96
C HIS A 6 -4.32 -0.32 -14.96
N ASN A 7 -3.33 -0.34 -15.85
CA ASN A 7 -3.10 -1.48 -16.74
C ASN A 7 -2.74 -2.77 -15.97
N LEU A 8 -2.27 -2.65 -14.74
CA LEU A 8 -2.00 -3.76 -13.82
C LEU A 8 -3.18 -4.09 -12.88
N GLY A 9 -4.34 -3.46 -13.08
CA GLY A 9 -5.55 -3.69 -12.29
C GLY A 9 -5.55 -3.01 -10.92
N LEU A 10 -4.71 -2.00 -10.72
CA LEU A 10 -4.70 -1.23 -9.47
C LEU A 10 -5.78 -0.14 -9.52
N ASN A 11 -6.67 -0.14 -8.52
CA ASN A 11 -7.55 1.00 -8.25
C ASN A 11 -6.76 2.15 -7.60
N HIS A 12 -7.37 3.32 -7.50
CA HIS A 12 -6.80 4.43 -6.75
C HIS A 12 -6.56 4.09 -5.27
N ALA A 13 -5.67 4.85 -4.64
CA ALA A 13 -5.43 4.83 -3.21
C ALA A 13 -5.99 6.12 -2.62
N SER A 14 -6.90 5.97 -1.67
CA SER A 14 -7.67 7.07 -1.10
C SER A 14 -7.33 7.20 0.38
N ASP A 15 -7.23 8.44 0.88
CA ASP A 15 -7.00 8.70 2.32
C ASP A 15 -8.31 8.65 3.13
N ARG A 16 -9.45 8.48 2.44
CA ARG A 16 -10.80 8.45 3.00
C ARG A 16 -11.65 7.44 2.25
N ALA A 17 -12.66 6.90 2.95
CA ALA A 17 -13.63 6.01 2.32
C ALA A 17 -14.44 6.77 1.26
N ASP A 18 -14.41 6.27 0.02
CA ASP A 18 -15.42 6.64 -0.97
C ASP A 18 -16.75 6.00 -0.54
N THR A 19 -17.60 6.81 0.08
CA THR A 19 -18.89 6.36 0.59
C THR A 19 -19.97 6.35 -0.49
N ASN A 20 -19.63 6.67 -1.76
CA ASN A 20 -20.59 6.97 -2.84
C ASN A 20 -21.69 7.96 -2.40
N THR A 21 -21.46 8.69 -1.30
CA THR A 21 -22.43 9.62 -0.72
C THR A 21 -22.11 10.98 -1.32
N PRO A 22 -23.04 11.57 -2.09
CA PRO A 22 -22.82 12.89 -2.69
C PRO A 22 -22.38 13.91 -1.63
N GLY A 23 -21.22 14.54 -1.84
CA GLY A 23 -20.68 15.56 -0.95
C GLY A 23 -19.86 15.04 0.26
N VAL A 24 -19.73 13.73 0.46
CA VAL A 24 -18.90 13.16 1.55
C VAL A 24 -17.49 12.81 1.08
N CYS A 25 -17.35 12.35 -0.17
CA CYS A 25 -16.06 12.31 -0.84
C CYS A 25 -16.20 12.74 -2.30
N SER A 26 -15.51 13.82 -2.67
CA SER A 26 -15.29 14.25 -4.04
C SER A 26 -14.15 13.45 -4.68
N SER A 27 -13.95 13.62 -6.00
CA SER A 27 -12.79 13.10 -6.73
C SER A 27 -11.46 13.31 -5.99
N SER A 28 -11.29 14.41 -5.24
CA SER A 28 -10.09 14.65 -4.43
C SER A 28 -9.78 13.63 -3.33
N CYS A 29 -10.78 12.93 -2.77
CA CYS A 29 -10.54 11.85 -1.80
C CYS A 29 -9.93 10.62 -2.46
N GLU A 30 -10.39 10.32 -3.69
CA GLU A 30 -10.00 9.13 -4.43
C GLU A 30 -8.48 9.08 -4.61
N TYR A 31 -7.86 10.25 -4.80
CA TYR A 31 -6.42 10.48 -4.94
C TYR A 31 -5.79 11.08 -3.66
N GLY A 32 -6.45 11.04 -2.51
CA GLY A 32 -5.96 11.74 -1.32
C GLY A 32 -4.72 11.10 -0.69
N ASP A 33 -4.46 9.82 -0.97
CA ASP A 33 -3.32 9.09 -0.43
C ASP A 33 -2.01 9.52 -1.10
N GLN A 34 -1.01 9.95 -0.32
CA GLN A 34 0.29 10.39 -0.86
C GLN A 34 1.41 9.35 -0.68
N THR A 35 1.07 8.13 -0.26
CA THR A 35 2.03 7.07 0.09
C THR A 35 2.50 6.25 -1.11
N GLY A 36 1.89 6.42 -2.29
CA GLY A 36 2.36 5.76 -3.50
C GLY A 36 1.67 6.21 -4.78
N TYR A 37 2.11 5.64 -5.90
CA TYR A 37 1.69 6.10 -7.24
C TYR A 37 0.21 6.04 -7.54
N MET A 38 -0.59 5.26 -6.81
CA MET A 38 -2.03 5.13 -7.08
C MET A 38 -2.90 6.15 -6.36
N GLY A 39 -2.33 7.00 -5.51
CA GLY A 39 -3.09 8.07 -4.87
C GLY A 39 -2.86 9.40 -5.58
N TYR A 40 -2.33 10.39 -4.86
CA TYR A 40 -2.20 11.76 -5.31
C TYR A 40 -1.32 11.87 -6.55
N SER A 41 -1.86 12.56 -7.56
CA SER A 41 -1.13 12.90 -8.77
C SER A 41 -0.57 14.31 -8.66
N TYR A 42 0.70 14.46 -9.01
CA TYR A 42 1.43 15.73 -8.94
C TYR A 42 1.55 16.32 -10.35
N SER A 43 1.47 17.64 -10.48
CA SER A 43 1.61 18.34 -11.77
C SER A 43 3.04 18.36 -12.30
N SER A 44 4.02 18.03 -11.46
CA SER A 44 5.42 17.96 -11.83
C SER A 44 5.71 16.73 -12.69
N LEU A 45 6.49 16.91 -13.76
CA LEU A 45 6.92 15.80 -14.61
C LEU A 45 8.00 14.97 -13.92
N ASN A 46 7.96 13.65 -14.15
CA ASN A 46 8.93 12.67 -13.63
C ASN A 46 9.13 12.69 -12.10
N THR A 47 8.20 13.28 -11.35
CA THR A 47 8.28 13.42 -9.90
C THR A 47 6.87 13.38 -9.27
N PRO A 48 6.77 13.08 -7.97
CA PRO A 48 7.81 12.50 -7.13
C PRO A 48 8.19 11.08 -7.58
N LEU A 49 9.44 10.68 -7.28
CA LEU A 49 9.86 9.29 -7.42
C LEU A 49 9.33 8.54 -6.20
N MET A 50 8.29 7.74 -6.41
CA MET A 50 7.64 6.96 -5.36
C MET A 50 7.66 5.47 -5.70
N CYS A 51 7.21 4.66 -4.76
CA CYS A 51 6.87 3.26 -5.01
C CYS A 51 5.34 3.13 -5.07
N PHE A 52 4.84 1.94 -5.41
CA PHE A 52 3.49 1.59 -5.02
C PHE A 52 3.47 1.37 -3.49
N ASN A 53 2.39 1.78 -2.81
CA ASN A 53 2.29 1.61 -1.36
C ASN A 53 2.13 0.14 -0.96
N ALA A 54 2.07 -0.13 0.35
CA ALA A 54 2.02 -1.49 0.90
C ALA A 54 0.87 -2.34 0.31
N ALA A 55 -0.35 -1.77 0.27
CA ALA A 55 -1.54 -2.47 -0.21
C ALA A 55 -1.45 -2.81 -1.70
N LYS A 56 -0.99 -1.87 -2.53
CA LYS A 56 -0.83 -2.10 -3.97
C LYS A 56 0.32 -3.06 -4.26
N SER A 57 1.42 -2.97 -3.53
CA SER A 57 2.54 -3.91 -3.66
C SER A 57 2.14 -5.33 -3.28
N TRP A 58 1.30 -5.49 -2.25
CA TRP A 58 0.69 -6.77 -1.89
C TRP A 58 -0.23 -7.30 -3.00
N GLN A 59 -1.11 -6.47 -3.56
CA GLN A 59 -2.00 -6.84 -4.67
C GLN A 59 -1.23 -7.34 -5.90
N LEU A 60 -0.07 -6.74 -6.20
CA LEU A 60 0.80 -7.15 -7.30
C LEU A 60 1.60 -8.44 -7.02
N GLY A 61 1.58 -8.96 -5.78
CA GLY A 61 2.40 -10.09 -5.36
C GLY A 61 3.91 -9.79 -5.28
N TRP A 62 4.28 -8.50 -5.29
CA TRP A 62 5.68 -8.08 -5.18
C TRP A 62 6.21 -8.38 -3.77
N TYR A 63 7.47 -8.78 -3.67
CA TYR A 63 8.13 -9.14 -2.41
C TYR A 63 7.48 -10.33 -1.68
N SER A 64 6.84 -11.25 -2.42
CA SER A 64 6.10 -12.40 -1.86
C SER A 64 6.93 -13.33 -0.99
N ASP A 65 8.24 -13.42 -1.25
CA ASP A 65 9.22 -14.11 -0.40
C ASP A 65 9.46 -13.43 0.95
N ARG A 66 9.06 -12.17 1.09
CA ARG A 66 9.22 -11.32 2.28
C ARG A 66 7.88 -10.77 2.80
N HIS A 67 6.78 -11.44 2.46
CA HIS A 67 5.45 -11.18 3.03
C HIS A 67 5.32 -11.76 4.43
N LEU A 68 4.49 -11.12 5.24
CA LEU A 68 3.97 -11.67 6.48
C LEU A 68 2.47 -11.37 6.56
N THR A 69 1.66 -12.39 6.83
CA THR A 69 0.27 -12.18 7.26
C THR A 69 0.22 -12.34 8.78
N TYR A 70 0.00 -11.23 9.47
CA TYR A 70 -0.20 -11.19 10.91
C TYR A 70 -1.68 -11.38 11.22
N THR A 71 -1.97 -12.34 12.09
CA THR A 71 -3.32 -12.57 12.65
C THR A 71 -3.26 -12.39 14.16
N ALA A 72 -4.42 -12.19 14.82
CA ALA A 72 -4.47 -11.96 16.27
C ALA A 72 -3.81 -13.05 17.13
N ASN A 73 -3.61 -14.25 16.58
CA ASN A 73 -2.99 -15.39 17.28
C ASN A 73 -1.48 -15.54 17.00
N LEU A 74 -0.90 -14.69 16.14
CA LEU A 74 0.52 -14.73 15.81
C LEU A 74 1.27 -13.76 16.72
N ALA A 75 2.11 -14.26 17.62
CA ALA A 75 3.02 -13.43 18.41
C ALA A 75 4.44 -13.48 17.81
N GLY A 76 5.11 -12.34 17.71
CA GLY A 76 6.48 -12.29 17.20
C GLY A 76 7.05 -10.88 17.11
N THR A 77 8.36 -10.79 16.91
CA THR A 77 9.08 -9.56 16.57
C THR A 77 9.72 -9.74 15.22
N TYR A 78 9.53 -8.77 14.34
CA TYR A 78 10.02 -8.80 12.96
C TYR A 78 10.71 -7.48 12.65
N THR A 79 11.78 -7.54 11.85
CA THR A 79 12.35 -6.36 11.20
C THR A 79 11.51 -6.05 9.97
N LEU A 80 10.89 -4.88 9.94
CA LEU A 80 10.25 -4.34 8.75
C LEU A 80 11.21 -3.41 8.02
N VAL A 81 11.43 -3.68 6.74
CA VAL A 81 12.33 -2.91 5.87
C VAL A 81 11.53 -2.20 4.82
N GLY A 82 11.83 -0.91 4.64
CA GLY A 82 11.23 -0.09 3.60
C GLY A 82 11.49 -0.63 2.19
N ILE A 83 10.47 -0.55 1.34
CA ILE A 83 10.56 -0.93 -0.09
C ILE A 83 11.79 -0.32 -0.79
N PRO A 84 12.14 0.98 -0.60
CA PRO A 84 13.30 1.56 -1.28
C PRO A 84 14.66 1.00 -0.84
N THR A 85 14.73 0.32 0.31
CA THR A 85 15.99 -0.15 0.92
C THR A 85 16.13 -1.67 0.95
N ILE A 86 15.22 -2.41 0.29
CA ILE A 86 15.21 -3.88 0.27
C ILE A 86 16.53 -4.50 -0.22
N GLY A 87 17.22 -3.84 -1.15
CA GLY A 87 18.47 -4.35 -1.73
C GLY A 87 19.62 -4.50 -0.72
N SER A 88 19.54 -3.82 0.43
CA SER A 88 20.54 -3.86 1.50
C SER A 88 20.09 -4.67 2.72
N ALA A 89 18.89 -5.26 2.68
CA ALA A 89 18.30 -5.97 3.81
C ALA A 89 18.57 -7.47 3.79
N SER A 90 18.51 -8.08 4.99
CA SER A 90 18.57 -9.53 5.11
C SER A 90 17.41 -10.16 4.34
N VAL A 91 17.63 -11.35 3.77
CA VAL A 91 16.58 -12.12 3.10
C VAL A 91 15.44 -12.51 4.04
N ASP A 92 15.73 -12.58 5.35
CA ASP A 92 14.74 -12.90 6.38
C ASP A 92 13.89 -11.70 6.83
N ASP A 93 14.33 -10.48 6.53
CA ASP A 93 13.60 -9.26 6.88
C ASP A 93 12.30 -9.17 6.09
N LYS A 94 11.25 -8.62 6.72
CA LYS A 94 9.94 -8.48 6.10
C LYS A 94 9.83 -7.14 5.41
N VAL A 95 9.13 -7.12 4.28
CA VAL A 95 8.94 -5.91 3.46
C VAL A 95 7.47 -5.52 3.43
N LEU A 96 6.58 -6.50 3.46
CA LEU A 96 5.14 -6.26 3.48
C LEU A 96 4.49 -7.09 4.58
N ILE A 97 3.75 -6.41 5.46
CA ILE A 97 2.97 -7.06 6.50
C ILE A 97 1.50 -6.75 6.27
N LYS A 98 0.69 -7.79 6.03
CA LYS A 98 -0.78 -7.72 6.03
C LYS A 98 -1.27 -8.06 7.43
N ILE A 99 -2.01 -7.16 8.06
CA ILE A 99 -2.62 -7.38 9.37
C ILE A 99 -4.09 -7.71 9.17
N GLU A 100 -4.48 -8.90 9.63
CA GLU A 100 -5.84 -9.42 9.64
C GLU A 100 -6.28 -9.60 11.10
N PRO A 101 -6.89 -8.56 11.71
CA PRO A 101 -7.21 -8.57 13.14
C PRO A 101 -8.32 -9.56 13.51
N GLY A 102 -9.05 -10.13 12.54
CA GLY A 102 -10.08 -11.15 12.77
C GLY A 102 -11.41 -10.62 13.32
N GLY A 103 -11.61 -9.29 13.31
CA GLY A 103 -12.82 -8.60 13.75
C GLY A 103 -13.48 -7.78 12.63
N PRO A 104 -14.41 -6.86 12.96
CA PRO A 104 -15.01 -5.93 11.99
C PRO A 104 -14.02 -4.88 11.48
N ASP A 105 -12.85 -4.78 12.10
CA ASP A 105 -11.77 -3.90 11.68
C ASP A 105 -11.26 -4.28 10.28
N GLY A 106 -10.84 -3.25 9.55
CA GLY A 106 -10.29 -3.43 8.20
C GLY A 106 -8.99 -4.23 8.18
N ILE A 107 -8.58 -4.61 6.97
CA ILE A 107 -7.25 -5.16 6.70
C ILE A 107 -6.26 -4.00 6.61
N PHE A 108 -5.12 -4.10 7.28
CA PHE A 108 -4.06 -3.10 7.22
C PHE A 108 -2.82 -3.65 6.52
N TYR A 109 -2.05 -2.77 5.89
CA TYR A 109 -0.80 -3.12 5.24
C TYR A 109 0.32 -2.19 5.72
N LEU A 110 1.47 -2.76 6.09
CA LEU A 110 2.67 -2.05 6.48
C LEU A 110 3.79 -2.33 5.48
N ALA A 111 4.57 -1.30 5.15
CA ALA A 111 5.75 -1.35 4.29
C ALA A 111 6.74 -0.24 4.65
#